data_AF-A0A645CAH4-F1
#
_entry.id   AF-A0A645CAH4-F1
#
_cell.length_a   1.000
_cell.length_b   1.000
_cell.length_c   1.000
_cell.angle_alpha   90.00
_cell.angle_beta   90.00
_cell.angle_gamma   90.00
#
_symmetry.space_group_name_H-M   'P 1'
#
loop_
_entity.id
_entity.type
_entity.pdbx_description
1 polymer ?
#
loop_
_entity_poly.entity_id
_entity_poly.type
_entity_poly.pdbx_seq_one_letter_code
_entity_poly.pdbx_strand_id
1 'polypeptide(L)' 'MKNGKISGFIDLGRSGKADRWYDIAFCIRSIREDIGEEKYVKLFFDLLGIEPDWEKIKYYILLDELF' A
#
# COMPACT_ATOMS: atom_id res chain seq x y z
N MET A 1 -2.35 -16.99 3.68
CA MET A 1 -3.65 -17.04 3.00
C MET A 1 -4.35 -18.33 3.36
N LYS A 2 -5.62 -18.29 3.78
CA LYS A 2 -6.46 -19.46 4.01
C LYS A 2 -7.74 -19.28 3.20
N ASN A 3 -8.05 -20.22 2.30
CA ASN A 3 -9.23 -20.18 1.43
C ASN A 3 -9.37 -18.86 0.65
N GLY A 4 -8.26 -18.36 0.08
CA GLY A 4 -8.25 -17.11 -0.69
C GLY A 4 -8.41 -15.82 0.14
N LYS A 5 -8.36 -15.90 1.48
CA LYS A 5 -8.42 -14.75 2.38
C LYS A 5 -7.14 -14.58 3.20
N ILE A 6 -6.87 -13.34 3.61
CA ILE A 6 -5.80 -13.02 4.56
C ILE A 6 -6.06 -13.80 5.86
N SER A 7 -5.01 -14.39 6.43
CA SER A 7 -5.11 -15.30 7.57
C SER A 7 -4.17 -14.95 8.73
N GLY A 8 -3.43 -13.85 8.62
CA GLY A 8 -2.47 -13.39 9.62
C GLY A 8 -1.54 -12.32 9.03
N PHE A 9 -0.91 -11.56 9.93
CA PHE A 9 0.12 -10.57 9.63
C PHE A 9 1.35 -10.87 10.50
N ILE A 10 2.53 -10.70 9.92
CA ILE A 10 3.84 -10.89 10.59
C ILE A 10 4.68 -9.63 10.35
N ASP A 11 5.92 -9.60 10.84
CA ASP A 11 6.83 -8.45 10.74
C ASP A 11 6.23 -7.15 11.31
N LEU A 12 5.65 -7.26 12.50
CA LEU A 12 4.91 -6.19 13.18
C LEU A 12 5.80 -5.15 13.90
N GLY A 13 7.11 -5.12 13.64
CA GLY A 13 8.06 -4.25 14.35
C GLY A 13 7.81 -2.76 14.15
N ARG A 14 7.18 -2.37 13.04
CA ARG A 14 6.74 -1.00 12.74
C ARG A 14 5.22 -0.80 12.82
N SER A 15 4.48 -1.80 13.28
CA SER A 15 3.04 -1.69 13.45
C SER A 15 2.70 -0.68 14.55
N GLY A 16 1.72 0.18 14.30
CA GLY A 16 1.30 1.19 15.27
C GLY A 16 0.35 2.21 14.66
N LYS A 17 0.12 3.29 15.39
CA LYS A 17 -0.68 4.41 14.89
C LYS A 17 0.13 5.21 13.87
N ALA A 18 -0.34 5.26 12.64
CA ALA A 18 0.24 6.03 11.55
C ALA A 18 -0.86 6.72 10.72
N ASP A 19 -0.46 7.61 9.81
CA ASP A 19 -1.36 8.09 8.75
C ASP A 19 -1.75 6.90 7.85
N ARG A 20 -3.01 6.84 7.42
CA ARG A 20 -3.52 5.75 6.56
C ARG A 20 -2.75 5.62 5.23
N TRP A 21 -2.19 6.72 4.75
CA TRP A 21 -1.43 6.76 3.50
C TRP A 21 -0.10 6.02 3.60
N TYR A 22 0.38 5.71 4.83
CA TYR A 22 1.57 4.89 5.05
C TYR A 22 1.39 3.50 4.43
N ASP A 23 0.39 2.73 4.85
CA ASP A 23 0.17 1.38 4.33
C ASP A 23 -0.26 1.41 2.85
N ILE A 24 -1.09 2.38 2.46
CA ILE A 24 -1.55 2.55 1.08
C ILE A 24 -0.36 2.76 0.13
N ALA A 25 0.61 3.58 0.52
CA ALA A 25 1.79 3.86 -0.28
C ALA A 25 2.59 2.58 -0.60
N PHE A 26 2.70 1.66 0.38
CA PHE A 26 3.37 0.38 0.20
C PHE A 26 2.56 -0.54 -0.73
N CYS A 27 1.24 -0.59 -0.60
CA CYS A 27 0.40 -1.31 -1.56
C CYS A 27 0.60 -0.80 -2.99
N ILE A 28 0.66 0.52 -3.19
CA ILE A 28 0.90 1.12 -4.51
C ILE A 28 2.30 0.77 -5.04
N ARG A 29 3.34 0.85 -4.19
CA ARG A 29 4.70 0.45 -4.58
C ARG A 29 4.73 -1.01 -5.05
N SER A 30 4.20 -1.94 -4.26
CA SER A 30 4.15 -3.36 -4.62
C SER A 30 3.35 -3.62 -5.90
N ILE A 31 2.18 -2.99 -6.09
CA ILE A 31 1.41 -3.15 -7.33
C ILE A 31 2.23 -2.69 -8.54
N ARG A 32 2.91 -1.55 -8.45
CA ARG A 32 3.71 -1.01 -9.56
C ARG A 32 4.96 -1.82 -9.84
N GLU A 33 5.63 -2.33 -8.82
CA GLU A 33 6.85 -3.12 -8.98
C GLU A 33 6.57 -4.55 -9.44
N ASP A 34 5.55 -5.20 -8.88
CA ASP A 34 5.28 -6.62 -9.13
C ASP A 34 4.34 -6.86 -10.33
N ILE A 35 3.42 -5.93 -10.60
CA ILE A 35 2.42 -6.07 -11.67
C ILE A 35 2.64 -5.07 -12.81
N GLY A 36 3.10 -3.85 -12.51
CA GLY A 36 3.50 -2.84 -13.51
C GLY A 36 2.36 -2.14 -14.27
N GLU A 37 1.14 -2.67 -14.28
CA GLU A 37 0.02 -2.05 -15.01
C GLU A 37 -0.76 -1.06 -14.13
N GLU A 38 -0.77 0.23 -14.50
CA GLU A 38 -1.45 1.31 -13.75
C GLU A 38 -2.98 1.09 -13.62
N LYS A 39 -3.58 0.26 -14.48
CA LYS A 39 -4.99 -0.14 -14.36
C LYS A 39 -5.30 -0.83 -13.02
N TYR A 40 -4.33 -1.53 -12.43
CA TYR A 40 -4.51 -2.19 -11.13
C TYR A 40 -4.33 -1.22 -9.95
N VAL A 41 -3.52 -0.17 -10.13
CA VAL A 41 -3.49 0.96 -9.18
C VAL A 41 -4.86 1.63 -9.14
N LYS A 42 -5.46 1.89 -10.30
CA LYS A 42 -6.82 2.43 -10.38
C LYS A 42 -7.84 1.50 -9.73
N LEU A 43 -7.83 0.21 -10.08
CA LEU A 43 -8.72 -0.80 -9.47
C LEU A 43 -8.58 -0.84 -7.94
N PHE A 44 -7.37 -0.71 -7.43
CA PHE A 44 -7.12 -0.68 -5.99
C PHE A 44 -7.81 0.52 -5.31
N PHE A 45 -7.70 1.72 -5.89
CA PHE A 45 -8.42 2.90 -5.39
C PHE A 45 -9.94 2.79 -5.53
N ASP A 46 -10.43 2.22 -6.65
CA ASP A 46 -11.85 1.95 -6.86
C ASP A 46 -12.40 1.02 -5.76
N LEU A 47 -11.65 -0.02 -5.38
CA LEU A 47 -12.02 -0.95 -4.29
C LEU A 47 -11.94 -0.31 -2.90
N LEU A 48 -11.02 0.63 -2.68
CA LEU A 48 -10.92 1.38 -1.42
C LEU A 48 -11.99 2.47 -1.29
N GLY A 49 -12.59 2.92 -2.39
CA GLY A 49 -13.59 3.98 -2.42
C GLY A 49 -13.03 5.34 -2.01
N ILE A 50 -11.75 5.61 -2.29
CA ILE A 50 -11.06 6.87 -1.98
C ILE A 50 -10.28 7.36 -3.19
N GLU A 51 -10.17 8.68 -3.33
CA GLU A 51 -9.27 9.30 -4.30
C GLU A 51 -7.82 9.29 -3.80
N PRO A 52 -6.83 9.06 -4.69
CA PRO A 52 -5.41 9.03 -4.33
C PRO A 52 -4.87 10.40 -3.92
N ASP A 53 -4.17 10.46 -2.79
CA ASP A 53 -3.30 11.58 -2.41
C ASP A 53 -1.87 11.28 -2.86
N TRP A 54 -1.55 11.68 -4.09
CA TRP A 54 -0.25 11.38 -4.70
C TRP A 54 0.94 12.04 -3.98
N GLU A 55 0.71 13.16 -3.28
CA GLU A 55 1.75 13.82 -2.50
C GLU A 55 2.12 12.95 -1.30
N LYS A 56 1.12 12.48 -0.54
CA LYS A 56 1.36 11.58 0.59
C LYS A 56 1.89 10.21 0.16
N ILE A 57 1.37 9.64 -0.91
CA ILE A 57 1.87 8.36 -1.45
C ILE A 57 3.36 8.46 -1.76
N LYS A 58 3.76 9.50 -2.51
CA LYS A 58 5.18 9.72 -2.83
C LYS A 58 6.01 9.95 -1.57
N TYR A 59 5.49 10.74 -0.63
CA TYR A 59 6.17 10.99 0.65
C TYR A 59 6.46 9.70 1.42
N TYR A 60 5.46 8.81 1.59
CA TYR A 60 5.63 7.59 2.36
C TYR A 60 6.47 6.51 1.66
N ILE A 61 6.44 6.46 0.32
CA ILE A 61 7.39 5.63 -0.44
C ILE A 61 8.82 6.10 -0.15
N LEU A 62 9.08 7.40 -0.28
CA LEU A 62 10.42 7.96 -0.04
C LEU A 62 10.87 7.83 1.42
N LEU A 63 9.93 7.93 2.37
CA LEU A 63 10.23 7.75 3.79
C LEU A 63 10.80 6.36 4.08
N ASP A 64 10.38 5.33 3.34
CA ASP A 64 10.82 3.94 3.54
C ASP A 64 12.16 3.60 2.88
N GLU A 65 12.67 4.41 1.95
CA GLU A 65 13.92 4.12 1.21
C GLU A 65 15.19 4.05 2.07
N LEU A 66 15.13 4.51 3.33
CA LEU A 66 16.26 4.54 4.26
C LEU A 66 16.18 3.49 5.37
N PHE A 67 15.31 2.49 5.20
CA PHE A 67 14.85 1.63 6.28
C PHE A 67 14.76 0.15 5.90
#